data_AF-A0AAN4Z558-F1
#
_entry.id   AF-A0AAN4Z558-F1
#
_cell.length_a   1.000
_cell.length_b   1.000
_cell.length_c   1.000
_cell.angle_alpha   90.00
_cell.angle_beta   90.00
_cell.angle_gamma   90.00
#
_symmetry.space_group_name_H-M   'P 1'
#
loop_
_entity.id
_entity.type
_entity.pdbx_description
1 polymer ?
#
loop_
_entity_poly.entity_id
_entity_poly.type
_entity_poly.pdbx_seq_one_letter_code
_entity_poly.pdbx_strand_id
1 'polypeptide(L)'
;NSAVCPQGVNRNERAPCEDASGICRSGECTDNICAAEGLEPCDTSDNTCIQYCMVDGECFSTARLKPFYDVKYSQEGRRGHRGVMKKHNEF
;
A
#
# COMPACT_ATOMS: atom_id res chain seq x y z
N ASN A 1 -34.15 -20.76 -10.22
CA ASN A 1 -32.80 -20.95 -9.65
C ASN A 1 -31.83 -19.97 -10.28
N SER A 2 -31.66 -18.80 -9.66
CA SER A 2 -30.58 -17.90 -10.05
C SER A 2 -29.42 -18.18 -9.10
N ALA A 3 -28.37 -18.83 -9.61
CA ALA A 3 -27.13 -19.03 -8.86
C ALA A 3 -26.36 -17.70 -8.91
N VAL A 4 -26.68 -16.80 -7.97
CA VAL A 4 -25.97 -15.54 -7.79
C VAL A 4 -24.89 -15.76 -6.73
N CYS A 5 -23.63 -15.46 -7.08
CA CYS A 5 -22.57 -15.45 -6.08
C CYS A 5 -22.91 -14.43 -4.98
N PRO A 6 -22.86 -14.82 -3.70
CA PRO A 6 -23.08 -13.87 -2.61
C PRO A 6 -22.06 -12.74 -2.71
N GLN A 7 -22.48 -11.53 -2.31
CA GLN A 7 -21.53 -10.43 -2.19
C GLN A 7 -20.39 -10.84 -1.25
N GLY A 8 -19.16 -10.57 -1.67
CA GLY A 8 -17.98 -10.84 -0.86
C GLY A 8 -18.03 -10.04 0.45
N VAL A 9 -17.37 -10.57 1.49
CA VAL A 9 -17.21 -9.85 2.75
C VAL A 9 -16.38 -8.58 2.49
N ASN A 10 -16.86 -7.43 2.95
CA ASN A 10 -16.09 -6.20 2.88
C ASN A 10 -14.77 -6.37 3.63
N ARG A 11 -13.66 -6.04 2.96
CA ARG A 11 -12.35 -6.03 3.61
C ARG A 11 -12.34 -4.97 4.71
N ASN A 12 -11.60 -5.25 5.78
CA ASN A 12 -11.46 -4.32 6.89
C ASN A 12 -10.91 -2.97 6.41
N GLU A 13 -11.42 -1.88 6.98
CA GLU A 13 -10.88 -0.54 6.75
C GLU A 13 -9.38 -0.51 7.02
N ARG A 14 -8.64 0.16 6.13
CA ARG A 14 -7.18 0.29 6.13
C ARG A 14 -6.39 -1.01 5.99
N ALA A 15 -7.04 -2.13 5.69
CA ALA A 15 -6.32 -3.38 5.40
C ALA A 15 -5.51 -3.24 4.10
N PRO A 16 -4.25 -3.75 4.06
CA PRO A 16 -3.47 -3.77 2.82
C PRO A 16 -4.18 -4.53 1.70
N CYS A 17 -4.07 -4.03 0.49
CA CYS A 17 -4.62 -4.63 -0.72
C CYS A 17 -3.67 -4.45 -1.90
N GLU A 18 -3.93 -5.18 -2.99
CA GLU A 18 -3.11 -5.12 -4.21
C GLU A 18 -1.63 -5.31 -3.91
N ASP A 19 -1.32 -6.43 -3.23
CA ASP A 19 0.04 -6.75 -2.76
C ASP A 19 0.65 -5.62 -1.92
N ALA A 20 -0.12 -5.14 -0.94
CA ALA A 20 0.23 -4.05 -0.03
C ALA A 20 0.59 -2.71 -0.68
N SER A 21 0.34 -2.51 -1.97
CA SER A 21 0.55 -1.22 -2.64
C SER A 21 -0.50 -0.18 -2.26
N GLY A 22 -1.65 -0.61 -1.74
CA GLY A 22 -2.69 0.29 -1.23
C GLY A 22 -3.40 -0.25 -0.01
N ILE A 23 -4.41 0.47 0.44
CA ILE A 23 -5.32 0.06 1.51
C ILE A 23 -6.78 0.08 1.09
N CYS A 24 -7.57 -0.74 1.76
CA CYS A 24 -9.02 -0.74 1.61
C CYS A 24 -9.66 0.46 2.31
N ARG A 25 -10.52 1.17 1.60
CA ARG A 25 -11.41 2.23 2.10
C ARG A 25 -12.80 2.01 1.51
N SER A 26 -13.82 1.93 2.36
CA SER A 26 -15.21 1.65 1.98
C SER A 26 -15.37 0.35 1.17
N GLY A 27 -14.56 -0.68 1.46
CA GLY A 27 -14.58 -1.97 0.75
C GLY A 27 -13.80 -2.00 -0.58
N GLU A 28 -13.23 -0.87 -1.02
CA GLU A 28 -12.46 -0.77 -2.27
C GLU A 28 -10.98 -0.49 -2.01
N CYS A 29 -10.08 -0.98 -2.88
CA CYS A 29 -8.64 -0.72 -2.78
C CYS A 29 -8.25 0.58 -3.49
N THR A 30 -8.44 1.72 -2.80
CA THR A 30 -8.39 3.05 -3.43
C THR A 30 -7.33 3.98 -2.85
N ASP A 31 -6.81 3.70 -1.66
CA ASP A 31 -5.91 4.62 -0.95
C ASP A 31 -4.48 4.05 -0.85
N ASN A 32 -3.50 4.90 -0.55
CA ASN A 32 -2.08 4.55 -0.53
C ASN A 32 -1.68 3.83 0.76
N ILE A 33 -0.65 2.97 0.70
CA ILE A 33 -0.17 2.24 1.88
C ILE A 33 0.33 3.15 3.02
N CYS A 34 0.77 4.37 2.72
CA CYS A 34 1.15 5.37 3.73
C CYS A 34 0.03 5.64 4.74
N ALA A 35 -1.23 5.64 4.27
CA ALA A 35 -2.39 5.90 5.12
C ALA A 35 -2.65 4.78 6.15
N ALA A 36 -2.09 3.58 5.93
CA ALA A 36 -2.11 2.50 6.92
C ALA A 36 -1.39 2.88 8.23
N GLU A 37 -0.40 3.77 8.13
CA GLU A 37 0.40 4.29 9.24
C GLU A 37 0.05 5.75 9.58
N GLY A 38 -1.04 6.28 9.01
CA GLY A 38 -1.48 7.67 9.23
C GLY A 38 -0.62 8.72 8.52
N LEU A 39 0.15 8.32 7.51
CA LEU A 39 0.99 9.20 6.70
C LEU A 39 0.33 9.50 5.35
N GLU A 40 0.72 10.61 4.73
CA GLU A 40 0.27 10.96 3.38
C GLU A 40 1.26 10.44 2.33
N PRO A 41 0.80 10.02 1.14
CA PRO A 41 1.69 9.71 0.03
C PRO A 41 2.39 10.98 -0.47
N CYS A 42 3.61 10.83 -0.97
CA CYS A 42 4.34 11.89 -1.66
C CYS A 42 5.13 11.30 -2.82
N ASP A 43 5.56 12.16 -3.74
CA ASP A 43 6.38 11.79 -4.88
C ASP A 43 7.71 12.54 -4.86
N THR A 44 8.74 11.88 -5.40
CA THR A 44 10.06 12.47 -5.63
C THR A 44 10.31 12.60 -7.11
N SER A 45 11.17 13.54 -7.53
CA SER A 45 11.63 13.64 -8.92
C SER A 45 12.41 12.41 -9.41
N ASP A 46 12.87 11.56 -8.47
CA ASP A 46 13.53 10.31 -8.80
C ASP A 46 12.51 9.31 -9.36
N ASN A 47 12.75 8.82 -10.58
CA ASN A 47 11.95 7.77 -11.23
C ASN A 47 12.16 6.42 -10.52
N THR A 48 11.61 6.29 -9.32
CA THR A 48 11.67 5.08 -8.54
C THR A 48 10.31 4.38 -8.53
N CYS A 49 10.37 3.05 -8.53
CA CYS A 49 9.18 2.22 -8.35
C CYS A 49 8.80 2.03 -6.88
N ILE A 50 9.53 2.64 -5.92
CA ILE A 50 9.23 2.54 -4.49
C ILE A 50 8.24 3.64 -4.12
N GLN A 51 7.32 3.34 -3.21
CA GLN A 51 6.39 4.33 -2.65
C GLN A 51 7.07 5.19 -1.59
N TYR A 52 6.65 6.45 -1.49
CA TYR A 52 7.16 7.40 -0.52
C TYR A 52 6.01 7.97 0.30
N CYS A 53 6.31 8.23 1.58
CA CYS A 53 5.38 8.82 2.53
C CYS A 53 5.95 10.11 3.11
N MET A 54 5.08 11.06 3.37
CA MET A 54 5.40 12.30 4.06
C MET A 54 5.61 12.02 5.55
N VAL A 55 6.78 12.37 6.09
CA VAL A 55 7.10 12.30 7.52
C VAL A 55 7.73 13.63 7.92
N ASP A 56 7.14 14.30 8.90
CA ASP A 56 7.62 15.60 9.41
C ASP A 56 7.84 16.67 8.32
N GLY A 57 7.03 16.63 7.25
CA GLY A 57 7.10 17.57 6.12
C GLY A 57 8.13 17.21 5.06
N GLU A 58 8.83 16.08 5.19
CA GLU A 58 9.77 15.56 4.20
C GLU A 58 9.31 14.24 3.59
N CYS A 59 9.64 14.01 2.32
CA CYS A 59 9.23 12.82 1.58
C CYS A 59 10.24 11.67 1.74
N PHE A 60 9.85 10.61 2.45
CA PHE A 60 10.72 9.46 2.73
C PHE A 60 10.27 8.20 1.98
N SER A 61 11.25 7.49 1.43
CA SER A 61 11.02 6.16 0.87
C SER A 61 10.50 5.22 1.95
N THR A 62 9.45 4.45 1.63
CA THR A 62 8.97 3.36 2.51
C THR A 62 10.08 2.35 2.83
N ALA A 63 11.11 2.23 1.98
CA ALA A 63 12.28 1.40 2.25
C ALA A 63 13.18 1.92 3.40
N ARG A 64 12.93 3.13 3.90
CA ARG A 64 13.60 3.76 5.05
C ARG A 64 12.70 3.85 6.30
N LEU A 65 11.42 3.53 6.17
CA LEU A 65 10.43 3.68 7.23
C LEU A 65 10.19 2.33 7.93
N LYS A 66 10.49 2.27 9.23
CA LYS A 66 10.41 1.05 10.04
C LYS A 66 9.09 0.28 9.92
N PRO A 67 7.89 0.92 9.87
CA PRO A 67 6.63 0.20 9.73
C PRO A 67 6.54 -0.66 8.47
N PHE A 68 7.27 -0.30 7.41
CA PHE A 68 7.28 -1.00 6.11
C PHE A 68 8.41 -2.03 5.99
N TYR A 69 9.05 -2.38 7.11
CA TYR A 69 10.04 -3.47 7.17
C TYR A 69 9.42 -4.79 7.62
N ASP A 70 8.27 -4.72 8.30
CA ASP A 70 7.61 -5.88 8.85
C ASP A 70 6.88 -6.68 7.76
N VAL A 71 6.67 -7.97 8.03
CA VAL A 71 5.89 -8.89 7.18
C VAL A 71 4.46 -8.42 6.92
N LYS A 72 3.96 -7.43 7.68
CA LYS A 72 2.63 -6.82 7.52
C LYS A 72 2.40 -6.26 6.11
N TYR A 73 3.43 -5.69 5.49
CA TYR A 73 3.35 -5.08 4.16
C TYR A 73 4.22 -5.82 3.13
N SER A 74 4.45 -7.11 3.35
CA SER A 74 5.27 -7.91 2.45
C SER A 74 4.55 -8.15 1.13
N GLN A 75 5.26 -7.87 0.04
CA GLN A 75 4.84 -8.21 -1.31
C GLN A 75 5.24 -9.65 -1.62
N GLU A 76 4.35 -10.48 -2.19
CA GLU A 76 4.57 -11.94 -2.31
C GLU A 76 5.88 -12.27 -3.02
N GLY A 77 6.21 -11.55 -4.09
CA GLY A 77 7.46 -11.70 -4.85
C GLY A 77 8.67 -10.96 -4.27
N ARG A 78 8.53 -10.25 -3.14
CA ARG A 78 9.59 -9.43 -2.53
C ARG A 78 9.69 -9.60 -1.01
N ARG A 79 9.27 -10.75 -0.48
CA ARG A 79 9.42 -11.04 0.96
C ARG A 79 10.88 -10.87 1.39
N GLY A 80 11.10 -10.10 2.47
CA GLY A 80 12.42 -9.77 2.99
C GLY A 80 13.11 -8.57 2.34
N HIS A 81 12.56 -8.01 1.26
CA HIS A 81 13.02 -6.73 0.71
C HIS A 81 12.31 -5.56 1.41
N ARG A 82 13.04 -4.46 1.62
CA ARG A 82 12.50 -3.26 2.27
C ARG A 82 11.70 -2.42 1.29
N GLY A 83 10.66 -1.77 1.81
CA GLY A 83 9.83 -0.82 1.10
C GLY A 83 8.77 -1.48 0.23
N VAL A 84 7.73 -0.71 -0.04
CA VAL A 84 6.58 -1.13 -0.85
C VAL A 84 6.73 -0.54 -2.24
N MET A 85 6.51 -1.35 -3.27
CA MET A 85 6.55 -0.88 -4.65
C MET A 85 5.20 -0.25 -5.05
N LYS A 86 5.25 0.74 -5.96
CA LYS A 86 4.10 1.30 -6.67
C LYS A 86 3.40 0.21 -7.49
N LYS A 87 2.13 0.40 -7.81
CA LYS A 87 1.46 -0.48 -8.78
C LYS A 87 2.12 -0.35 -10.15
N HIS A 88 2.04 -1.43 -10.94
CA HIS A 88 2.61 -1.51 -12.29
C HIS A 88 2.05 -0.45 -13.29
N ASN A 89 1.00 0.30 -12.94
CA ASN A 89 0.41 1.31 -13.81
C ASN A 89 0.55 2.74 -13.26
N GLU A 90 1.36 2.95 -12.23
CA GLU A 90 1.58 4.25 -11.58
C GLU A 90 2.96 4.85 -11.95
N PHE A 91 3.40 4.60 -13.19
CA PHE A 91 4.67 5.08 -13.75
C PHE A 91 4.54 6.40 -14.48
#